data_AF-A0AA36APG6-F1
#
_entry.id   AF-A0AA36APG6-F1
#
_cell.length_a   1.000
_cell.length_b   1.000
_cell.length_c   1.000
_cell.angle_alpha   90.00
_cell.angle_beta   90.00
_cell.angle_gamma   90.00
#
_symmetry.space_group_name_H-M   'P 1'
#
loop_
_entity.id
_entity.type
_entity.pdbx_description
1 polymer ?
#
loop_
_entity_poly.entity_id
_entity_poly.type
_entity_poly.pdbx_seq_one_letter_code
_entity_poly.pdbx_strand_id
1 'polypeptide(L)'
;MHGQSHTVCRLALHLPDEQKVYYIVGEQRQAAARAQERDTHLIAWFKLNQSEENARNLLYCDIPEQYEFHKQTTKWTRRLRFHNIVTRMYSTSLHNADKFYLNMLLQHIPGATSFNHLRTVEDL
;
A
#
# COMPACT_ATOMS: atom_id res chain seq x y z
N MET A 1 0.24 33.26 -3.09
CA MET A 1 -0.36 31.98 -2.65
C MET A 1 0.39 30.86 -3.36
N HIS A 2 1.22 30.09 -2.66
CA HIS A 2 1.82 28.90 -3.25
C HIS A 2 0.79 27.77 -3.20
N GLY A 3 0.09 27.54 -4.32
CA GLY A 3 -0.79 26.39 -4.45
C GLY A 3 0.01 25.11 -4.30
N GLN A 4 -0.45 24.18 -3.47
CA GLN A 4 0.14 22.84 -3.40
C GLN A 4 -0.02 22.19 -4.78
N SER A 5 1.06 22.14 -5.54
CA SER A 5 1.07 21.62 -6.91
C SER A 5 0.95 20.09 -6.96
N HIS A 6 1.05 19.40 -5.81
CA HIS A 6 1.11 17.95 -5.72
C HIS A 6 0.36 17.43 -4.49
N THR A 7 -0.37 16.33 -4.67
CA THR A 7 -0.95 15.56 -3.55
C THR A 7 0.05 14.50 -3.09
N VAL A 8 0.34 14.44 -1.79
CA VAL A 8 1.24 13.41 -1.23
C VAL A 8 0.44 12.17 -0.82
N CYS A 9 0.73 11.02 -1.43
CA CYS A 9 0.14 9.74 -1.05
C CYS A 9 1.13 8.94 -0.19
N ARG A 10 0.78 8.65 1.06
CA ARG A 10 1.61 7.85 1.97
C ARG A 10 1.16 6.40 1.95
N LEU A 11 1.98 5.55 1.33
CA LEU A 11 1.69 4.13 1.22
C LEU A 11 2.03 3.38 2.51
N ALA A 12 1.26 2.34 2.79
CA ALA A 12 1.45 1.52 3.97
C ALA A 12 2.58 0.53 3.73
N LEU A 13 3.45 0.34 4.71
CA LEU A 13 4.53 -0.63 4.66
C LEU A 13 4.57 -1.37 6.00
N HIS A 14 4.20 -2.64 5.98
CA HIS A 14 4.17 -3.50 7.15
C HIS A 14 4.31 -4.97 6.72
N LEU A 15 4.80 -5.80 7.64
CA LEU A 15 4.79 -7.25 7.49
C LEU A 15 3.37 -7.80 7.74
N PRO A 16 3.11 -9.10 7.47
CA PRO A 16 1.86 -9.74 7.88
C PRO A 16 1.56 -9.46 9.35
N ASP A 17 0.31 -9.08 9.65
CA ASP A 17 -0.20 -8.81 11.00
C ASP A 17 0.50 -7.69 11.80
N GLU A 18 1.37 -6.91 11.14
CA GLU A 18 2.03 -5.73 11.73
C GLU A 18 1.43 -4.40 11.25
N GLN A 19 0.15 -4.38 10.89
CA GLN A 19 -0.52 -3.14 10.47
C GLN A 19 -0.50 -2.10 11.60
N LYS A 20 -0.20 -0.85 11.26
CA LYS A 20 -0.26 0.25 12.23
C LYS A 20 -1.72 0.60 12.54
N VAL A 21 -2.12 0.47 13.81
CA VAL A 21 -3.45 0.83 14.30
C VAL A 21 -3.35 2.02 15.25
N TYR A 22 -4.19 3.03 15.02
CA TYR A 22 -4.35 4.16 15.94
C TYR A 22 -5.63 3.94 16.76
N TYR A 23 -5.55 4.20 18.06
CA TYR A 23 -6.66 3.99 18.98
C TYR A 23 -6.71 5.08 20.05
N ILE A 24 -7.91 5.28 20.61
CA ILE A 24 -8.10 6.07 21.83
C ILE A 24 -7.88 5.13 23.02
N VAL A 25 -7.19 5.60 24.05
CA VAL A 25 -6.97 4.83 25.29
C VAL A 25 -8.32 4.38 25.85
N GLY A 26 -8.49 3.06 26.03
CA GLY A 26 -9.76 2.44 26.44
C GLY A 26 -10.51 1.74 25.30
N GLU A 27 -10.20 2.04 24.03
CA GLU A 27 -10.85 1.45 22.85
C GLU A 27 -9.97 0.44 22.10
N GLN A 28 -8.91 -0.07 22.72
CA GLN A 28 -7.88 -0.91 22.05
C GLN A 28 -8.50 -2.08 21.27
N ARG A 29 -9.43 -2.81 21.90
CA ARG A 29 -10.09 -3.98 21.27
C ARG A 29 -10.95 -3.58 20.07
N GLN A 30 -11.70 -2.48 20.18
CA GLN A 30 -12.55 -1.99 19.10
C GLN A 30 -11.71 -1.46 17.93
N ALA A 31 -10.59 -0.80 18.22
CA ALA A 31 -9.65 -0.35 17.19
C ALA A 31 -9.00 -1.53 16.47
N ALA A 32 -8.60 -2.58 17.20
CA ALA A 32 -8.06 -3.80 16.61
C ALA A 32 -9.10 -4.51 15.72
N ALA A 33 -10.35 -4.65 16.19
CA ALA A 33 -11.43 -5.23 15.38
C ALA A 33 -11.67 -4.43 14.10
N ARG A 34 -11.77 -3.09 14.20
CA ARG A 34 -11.89 -2.19 13.04
C ARG A 34 -10.71 -2.32 12.08
N ALA A 35 -9.49 -2.56 12.57
CA ALA A 35 -8.31 -2.73 11.74
C ALA A 35 -8.31 -4.06 10.98
N GLN A 36 -8.87 -5.12 11.56
CA GLN A 36 -9.02 -6.42 10.88
C GLN A 36 -10.03 -6.38 9.73
N GLU A 37 -11.05 -5.52 9.83
CA GLU A 37 -12.07 -5.33 8.79
C GLU A 37 -11.62 -4.42 7.63
N ARG A 38 -10.48 -3.73 7.78
CA ARG A 38 -10.04 -2.67 6.86
C ARG A 38 -8.73 -3.03 6.19
N ASP A 39 -8.72 -2.92 4.86
CA ASP A 39 -7.48 -3.09 4.12
C ASP A 39 -6.59 -1.86 4.25
N THR A 40 -5.30 -2.08 4.48
CA THR A 40 -4.28 -1.04 4.26
C THR A 40 -4.09 -0.83 2.76
N HIS A 41 -3.40 0.25 2.38
CA HIS A 41 -3.02 0.48 0.97
C HIS A 41 -2.33 -0.76 0.34
N LEU A 42 -1.49 -1.46 1.12
CA LEU A 42 -0.72 -2.62 0.68
C LEU A 42 -1.61 -3.84 0.46
N ILE A 43 -2.49 -4.15 1.42
CA ILE A 43 -3.43 -5.27 1.28
C ILE A 43 -4.43 -5.00 0.14
N ALA A 44 -4.92 -3.77 0.02
CA ALA A 44 -5.80 -3.40 -1.08
C ALA A 44 -5.10 -3.48 -2.44
N TRP A 45 -3.79 -3.20 -2.52
CA TRP A 45 -3.02 -3.36 -3.75
C TRP A 45 -2.89 -4.84 -4.15
N PHE A 46 -2.61 -5.72 -3.19
CA PHE A 46 -2.63 -7.16 -3.44
C PHE A 46 -3.97 -7.64 -4.00
N LYS A 47 -5.08 -7.21 -3.39
CA LYS A 47 -6.44 -7.55 -3.87
C LYS A 47 -6.72 -6.96 -5.26
N LEU A 48 -6.30 -5.71 -5.50
CA LEU A 48 -6.42 -5.08 -6.81
C LEU A 48 -5.70 -5.90 -7.89
N ASN A 49 -4.47 -6.33 -7.63
CA ASN A 49 -3.69 -7.12 -8.57
C ASN A 49 -4.29 -8.51 -8.83
N GLN A 50 -5.07 -9.06 -7.89
CA GLN A 50 -5.79 -10.31 -8.14
C GLN A 50 -6.90 -10.12 -9.19
N SER A 51 -7.60 -8.98 -9.17
CA SER A 51 -8.77 -8.74 -10.03
C SER A 51 -8.53 -7.90 -11.29
N GLU A 52 -7.51 -7.03 -11.30
CA GLU A 52 -7.30 -6.03 -12.36
C GLU A 52 -5.94 -6.25 -13.06
N GLU A 53 -5.97 -6.70 -14.31
CA GLU A 53 -4.76 -6.99 -15.09
C GLU A 53 -3.91 -5.73 -15.31
N ASN A 54 -4.54 -4.57 -15.53
CA ASN A 54 -3.81 -3.32 -15.73
C ASN A 54 -2.98 -2.92 -14.50
N ALA A 55 -3.46 -3.22 -13.29
CA ALA A 55 -2.73 -2.93 -12.06
C ALA A 55 -1.49 -3.81 -11.91
N ARG A 56 -1.46 -5.00 -12.55
CA ARG A 56 -0.32 -5.92 -12.48
C ARG A 56 0.94 -5.39 -13.16
N ASN A 57 0.79 -4.39 -14.04
CA ASN A 57 1.90 -3.73 -14.71
C ASN A 57 2.50 -2.57 -13.90
N LEU A 58 1.94 -2.26 -12.73
CA LEU A 58 2.35 -1.11 -11.91
C LEU A 58 3.08 -1.58 -10.64
N LEU A 59 4.16 -0.87 -10.31
CA LEU A 59 4.81 -1.00 -9.02
C LEU A 59 3.90 -0.44 -7.93
N TYR A 60 4.09 -0.90 -6.70
CA TYR A 60 3.28 -0.43 -5.57
C TYR A 60 3.34 1.11 -5.43
N CYS A 61 4.50 1.72 -5.67
CA CYS A 61 4.70 3.17 -5.61
C CYS A 61 3.96 3.97 -6.69
N ASP A 62 3.63 3.33 -7.81
CA ASP A 62 3.04 3.99 -9.00
C ASP A 62 1.51 3.88 -8.99
N ILE A 63 0.95 2.99 -8.17
CA ILE A 63 -0.50 2.78 -8.05
C ILE A 63 -1.27 4.09 -7.82
N PRO A 64 -0.85 4.99 -6.92
CA PRO A 64 -1.59 6.23 -6.68
C PRO A 64 -1.74 7.14 -7.91
N GLU A 65 -0.84 7.02 -8.90
CA GLU A 65 -0.91 7.80 -10.14
C GLU A 65 -2.09 7.39 -11.02
N GLN A 66 -2.40 6.09 -11.06
CA GLN A 66 -3.47 5.53 -11.90
C GLN A 66 -4.73 5.13 -11.15
N TYR A 67 -4.63 4.94 -9.84
CA TYR A 67 -5.70 4.49 -8.97
C TYR A 67 -5.90 5.43 -7.79
N GLU A 68 -7.13 5.53 -7.31
CA GLU A 68 -7.49 6.29 -6.12
C GLU A 68 -7.92 5.34 -5.00
N PHE A 69 -7.44 5.59 -3.78
CA PHE A 69 -7.80 4.79 -2.62
C PHE A 69 -9.05 5.35 -1.94
N HIS A 70 -10.15 4.61 -2.00
CA HIS A 70 -11.37 4.95 -1.30
C HIS A 70 -11.28 4.51 0.15
N LYS A 71 -11.10 5.49 1.05
CA LYS A 71 -10.93 5.22 2.47
C LYS A 71 -12.08 4.44 3.06
N GLN A 72 -13.34 4.73 2.68
CA GLN A 72 -14.53 4.09 3.25
C GLN A 72 -14.60 2.60 2.94
N THR A 73 -14.35 2.23 1.68
CA THR A 73 -14.41 0.84 1.19
C THR A 73 -13.08 0.10 1.26
N THR A 74 -11.99 0.82 1.57
CA THR A 74 -10.60 0.34 1.58
C THR A 74 -10.18 -0.33 0.28
N LYS A 75 -10.57 0.26 -0.87
CA LYS A 75 -10.30 -0.27 -2.21
C LYS A 75 -9.60 0.75 -3.08
N TRP A 76 -8.76 0.25 -3.97
CA TRP A 76 -8.25 1.01 -5.11
C TRP A 76 -9.25 0.93 -6.26
N THR A 77 -9.55 2.06 -6.89
CA THR A 77 -10.37 2.14 -8.11
C THR A 77 -9.65 2.97 -9.14
N ARG A 78 -9.96 2.74 -10.43
CA ARG A 78 -9.32 3.49 -11.51
C ARG A 78 -9.64 4.96 -11.38
N ARG A 79 -8.59 5.79 -11.42
CA ARG A 79 -8.70 7.24 -11.34
C ARG A 79 -9.35 7.78 -12.61
N LEU A 80 -10.31 8.69 -12.45
CA LEU A 80 -10.95 9.39 -13.58
C LEU A 80 -10.28 10.73 -13.91
N ARG A 81 -9.57 11.33 -12.95
CA ARG A 81 -8.91 12.64 -13.10
C ARG A 81 -7.47 12.57 -12.61
N PHE A 82 -6.53 12.79 -13.52
CA PHE A 82 -5.10 12.80 -13.23
C PHE A 82 -4.66 14.18 -12.71
N HIS A 83 -3.86 14.17 -11.65
CA HIS A 83 -3.19 15.34 -11.09
C HIS A 83 -1.83 14.89 -10.57
N ASN A 84 -0.92 15.83 -10.32
CA ASN A 84 0.42 15.45 -9.86
C ASN A 84 0.35 14.80 -8.47
N ILE A 85 0.88 13.59 -8.35
CA ILE A 85 0.92 12.82 -7.10
C ILE A 85 2.37 12.51 -6.78
N VAL A 86 2.74 12.71 -5.52
CA VAL A 86 4.04 12.29 -5.00
C VAL A 86 3.79 11.16 -4.02
N THR A 87 4.20 9.95 -4.40
CA THR A 87 4.12 8.80 -3.52
C THR A 87 5.27 8.82 -2.51
N ARG A 88 4.96 8.50 -1.25
CA ARG A 88 5.93 8.35 -0.16
C ARG A 88 5.74 7.00 0.51
N MET A 89 6.76 6.16 0.44
CA MET A 89 6.91 5.00 1.32
C MET A 89 7.78 5.39 2.51
N TYR A 90 7.54 4.75 3.66
CA TYR A 90 8.30 5.03 4.87
C TYR A 90 9.76 4.61 4.69
N SER A 91 10.70 5.44 5.13
CA SER A 91 12.10 5.06 5.23
C SER A 91 12.23 3.89 6.21
N THR A 92 12.76 2.78 5.73
CA THR A 92 13.07 1.62 6.55
C THR A 92 14.53 1.68 6.95
N SER A 93 14.77 1.70 8.27
CA SER A 93 16.12 1.57 8.80
C SER A 93 16.65 0.16 8.55
N LEU A 94 17.95 0.01 8.29
CA LEU A 94 18.63 -1.29 8.20
C LEU A 94 18.48 -2.13 9.49
N HIS A 95 18.19 -1.49 10.63
CA HIS A 95 17.88 -2.20 11.88
C HIS A 95 16.58 -3.01 11.81
N ASN A 96 15.71 -2.75 10.84
CA ASN A 96 14.52 -3.55 10.55
C ASN A 96 14.67 -4.19 9.16
N ALA A 97 15.52 -5.21 9.09
CA ALA A 97 15.94 -5.85 7.84
C ALA A 97 14.74 -6.33 7.02
N ASP A 98 13.74 -6.96 7.64
CA ASP A 98 12.56 -7.48 6.95
C ASP A 98 11.75 -6.38 6.25
N LYS A 99 11.51 -5.24 6.93
CA LYS A 99 10.82 -4.10 6.31
C LYS A 99 11.68 -3.43 5.25
N PHE A 100 13.00 -3.41 5.42
CA PHE A 100 13.94 -2.94 4.42
C PHE A 100 13.84 -3.77 3.12
N TYR A 101 13.92 -5.10 3.23
CA TYR A 101 13.77 -5.98 2.07
C TYR A 101 12.37 -5.90 1.47
N LEU A 102 11.31 -5.85 2.28
CA LEU A 102 9.95 -5.66 1.78
C LEU A 102 9.81 -4.36 0.97
N ASN A 103 10.35 -3.25 1.49
CA ASN A 103 10.32 -1.97 0.78
C ASN A 103 11.06 -2.06 -0.57
N MET A 104 12.17 -2.80 -0.61
CA MET A 104 12.90 -3.04 -1.85
C MET A 104 12.07 -3.86 -2.83
N LEU A 105 11.46 -4.97 -2.40
CA LEU A 105 10.62 -5.82 -3.24
C LEU A 105 9.43 -5.05 -3.81
N LEU A 106 8.74 -4.25 -2.99
CA LEU A 106 7.60 -3.43 -3.43
C LEU A 106 7.97 -2.34 -4.45
N GLN A 107 9.23 -1.94 -4.52
CA GLN A 107 9.75 -0.99 -5.50
C GLN A 107 10.19 -1.64 -6.83
N HIS A 108 10.29 -2.97 -6.90
CA HIS A 108 10.84 -3.66 -8.06
C HIS A 108 9.95 -4.77 -8.61
N ILE A 109 9.01 -5.29 -7.82
CA ILE A 109 8.10 -6.36 -8.23
C ILE A 109 6.71 -5.76 -8.47
N PRO A 110 6.29 -5.57 -9.74
CA PRO A 110 4.93 -5.15 -10.05
C PRO A 110 3.96 -6.33 -9.87
N GLY A 111 2.67 -6.03 -9.72
CA GLY A 111 1.62 -7.04 -9.79
C GLY A 111 1.60 -8.11 -8.70
N ALA A 112 2.36 -7.96 -7.62
CA ALA A 112 2.32 -8.91 -6.51
C ALA A 112 0.90 -9.02 -5.93
N THR A 113 0.47 -10.23 -5.61
CA THR A 113 -0.92 -10.53 -5.18
C THR A 113 -1.01 -10.96 -3.72
N SER A 114 0.14 -11.09 -3.04
CA SER A 114 0.26 -11.42 -1.63
C SER A 114 1.69 -11.20 -1.14
N PHE A 115 1.91 -11.26 0.17
CA PHE A 115 3.26 -11.31 0.74
C PHE A 115 4.06 -12.53 0.27
N ASN A 116 3.41 -13.68 0.06
CA ASN A 116 4.09 -14.88 -0.41
C ASN A 116 4.55 -14.71 -1.86
N HIS A 117 3.73 -14.07 -2.71
CA HIS A 117 4.11 -13.77 -4.09
C HIS A 117 5.34 -12.84 -4.17
N LEU A 118 5.49 -11.89 -3.25
CA LEU A 118 6.73 -11.08 -3.18
C LEU A 118 7.99 -11.89 -2.85
N ARG A 119 7.85 -13.10 -2.29
CA ARG A 119 8.96 -13.96 -1.88
C ARG A 119 9.26 -15.07 -2.89
N THR A 120 8.43 -15.22 -3.92
CA THR A 120 8.68 -16.16 -5.00
C THR A 120 9.46 -15.46 -6.09
N VAL A 121 10.61 -15.99 -6.44
CA VAL A 121 11.28 -15.66 -7.70
C VAL A 121 10.68 -16.63 -8.71
N GLU A 122 9.86 -16.14 -9.65
CA GLU A 122 9.62 -16.95 -10.85
C GLU A 122 10.98 -17.10 -11.53
N ASP A 123 11.43 -18.35 -11.70
CA ASP A 123 12.67 -18.65 -12.42
C ASP A 123 12.59 -18.00 -13.80
N LEU A 124 13.42 -16.97 -14.03
CA LEU A 124 13.57 -16.24 -15.29
C LEU A 124 13.85 -17.18 -16.48
#